data_AF-A0A530R9Y0-F1
#
_entry.id   AF-A0A530R9Y0-F1
#
_cell.length_a   1.000
_cell.length_b   1.000
_cell.length_c   1.000
_cell.angle_alpha   90.00
_cell.angle_beta   90.00
_cell.angle_gamma   90.00
#
_symmetry.space_group_name_H-M   'P 1'
#
loop_
_entity.id
_entity.type
_entity.pdbx_description
1 polymer ?
#
loop_
_entity_poly.entity_id
_entity_poly.type
_entity_poly.pdbx_seq_one_letter_code
_entity_poly.pdbx_strand_id
1 'polypeptide(L)'
;MKVVVMGAGVIGSTTAYMLTKAGLDVIVIDRRDRPGMETSFANGGLMNPSDSSPWNSPGTMKNLGNMLFDANSPLKIQPSAVSSMIGWGLKFFANST
;
A
#
# COMPACT_ATOMS: atom_id res chain seq x y z
N MET A 1 -17.74 2.68 26.27
CA MET A 1 -18.01 1.87 25.05
C MET A 1 -16.70 1.22 24.64
N LYS A 2 -16.73 -0.04 24.20
CA LYS A 2 -15.54 -0.79 23.77
C LYS A 2 -15.48 -0.87 22.25
N VAL A 3 -14.32 -0.59 21.66
CA VAL A 3 -14.10 -0.57 20.22
C VAL A 3 -12.97 -1.53 19.85
N VAL A 4 -13.19 -2.32 18.80
CA VAL A 4 -12.15 -3.20 18.23
C VAL A 4 -11.70 -2.63 16.90
N VAL A 5 -10.39 -2.44 16.75
CA VAL A 5 -9.74 -2.04 15.50
C VAL A 5 -9.03 -3.27 14.91
N MET A 6 -9.40 -3.62 13.68
CA MET A 6 -8.83 -4.76 12.96
C MET A 6 -7.69 -4.28 12.06
N GLY A 7 -6.45 -4.63 12.42
CA GLY A 7 -5.22 -4.25 11.75
C GLY A 7 -4.45 -3.16 12.50
N ALA A 8 -3.16 -3.41 12.74
CA ALA A 8 -2.16 -2.51 13.30
C ALA A 8 -1.26 -1.92 12.20
N GLY A 9 -1.81 -1.70 11.00
CA GLY A 9 -1.19 -0.84 9.99
C GLY A 9 -1.24 0.63 10.38
N VAL A 10 -0.72 1.52 9.53
CA VAL A 10 -0.68 2.97 9.80
C VAL A 10 -2.08 3.55 10.06
N ILE A 11 -3.08 3.15 9.27
CA ILE A 11 -4.47 3.60 9.44
C ILE A 11 -5.07 3.07 10.74
N GLY A 12 -5.04 1.75 10.98
CA GLY A 12 -5.60 1.19 12.21
C GLY A 12 -4.94 1.72 13.49
N SER A 13 -3.61 1.89 13.48
CA SER A 13 -2.87 2.44 14.62
C SER A 13 -3.24 3.90 14.91
N THR A 14 -3.36 4.73 13.87
CA THR A 14 -3.77 6.13 14.03
C THR A 14 -5.23 6.26 14.44
N THR A 15 -6.12 5.43 13.89
CA THR A 15 -7.52 5.33 14.34
C THR A 15 -7.61 4.95 15.82
N ALA A 16 -6.90 3.89 16.24
CA ALA A 16 -6.90 3.44 17.63
C ALA A 16 -6.43 4.55 18.57
N TYR A 17 -5.34 5.22 18.24
CA TYR A 17 -4.82 6.36 19.01
C TYR A 17 -5.85 7.49 19.18
N MET A 18 -6.53 7.89 18.10
CA MET A 18 -7.54 8.95 18.16
C MET A 18 -8.76 8.55 18.99
N LEU A 19 -9.20 7.30 18.89
CA LEU A 19 -10.31 6.76 19.69
C LEU A 19 -9.95 6.67 21.18
N THR A 20 -8.75 6.22 21.51
CA THR A 20 -8.25 6.22 22.90
C THR A 20 -8.18 7.64 23.45
N LYS A 21 -7.72 8.61 22.66
CA LYS A 21 -7.74 10.04 23.06
C LYS A 21 -9.14 10.58 23.33
N ALA A 22 -10.17 10.05 22.66
CA ALA A 22 -11.56 10.39 22.90
C ALA A 22 -12.17 9.70 24.14
N GLY A 23 -11.38 8.95 24.91
CA GLY A 23 -11.82 8.28 26.15
C GLY A 23 -12.48 6.92 25.92
N LEU A 24 -12.32 6.32 24.73
CA LEU A 24 -12.85 5.00 24.41
C LEU A 24 -11.88 3.89 24.84
N ASP A 25 -12.43 2.75 25.25
CA ASP A 25 -11.66 1.52 25.49
C ASP A 25 -11.44 0.82 24.14
N VAL A 26 -10.19 0.75 23.69
CA VAL A 26 -9.81 0.29 22.34
C VAL A 26 -8.93 -0.94 22.42
N ILE A 27 -9.29 -1.98 21.68
CA ILE A 27 -8.44 -3.15 21.43
C ILE A 27 -8.05 -3.16 19.96
N VAL A 28 -6.76 -3.34 19.67
CA VAL A 28 -6.25 -3.54 18.32
C VAL A 28 -5.92 -5.02 18.15
N ILE A 29 -6.39 -5.62 17.06
CA ILE A 29 -6.09 -7.01 16.70
C ILE A 29 -5.41 -7.01 15.33
N ASP A 30 -4.21 -7.56 15.23
CA ASP A 30 -3.50 -7.77 13.97
C ASP A 30 -3.22 -9.27 13.78
N ARG A 31 -3.19 -9.72 12.52
CA ARG A 31 -2.85 -11.11 12.16
C ARG A 31 -1.34 -11.37 12.13
N ARG A 32 -0.53 -10.31 12.08
CA ARG A 32 0.94 -10.38 12.05
C ARG A 32 1.51 -10.21 13.45
N ASP A 33 2.68 -10.80 13.67
CA ASP A 33 3.36 -10.77 14.98
C ASP A 33 3.81 -9.37 15.40
N ARG A 34 3.89 -8.42 14.47
CA ARG A 34 4.28 -7.03 14.72
C ARG A 34 3.38 -6.06 13.92
N PRO A 35 3.17 -4.83 14.42
CA PRO A 35 2.46 -3.79 13.68
C PRO A 35 3.12 -3.45 12.35
N GLY A 36 2.31 -3.05 11.38
CA GLY A 36 2.80 -2.50 10.11
C GLY A 36 3.60 -3.47 9.23
N MET A 37 3.39 -4.79 9.34
CA MET A 37 4.15 -5.81 8.59
C MET A 37 3.64 -6.09 7.17
N GLU A 38 2.62 -5.37 6.69
CA GLU A 38 2.08 -5.50 5.31
C GLU A 38 2.26 -4.18 4.53
N THR A 39 1.20 -3.57 3.99
CA THR A 39 1.31 -2.34 3.16
C THR A 39 2.00 -1.17 3.86
N SER A 40 1.96 -1.12 5.19
CA SER A 40 2.67 -0.11 5.98
C SER A 40 4.17 -0.41 6.17
N PHE A 41 4.62 -1.62 5.82
CA PHE A 41 6.01 -2.04 5.97
C PHE A 41 6.86 -1.34 4.90
N ALA A 42 7.84 -0.56 5.35
CA ALA A 42 8.81 0.08 4.46
C ALA A 42 8.16 0.85 3.28
N ASN A 43 7.03 1.52 3.51
CA ASN A 43 6.32 2.30 2.49
C ASN A 43 7.07 3.56 2.02
N GLY A 44 8.31 3.77 2.48
CA GLY A 44 9.17 4.90 2.14
C GLY A 44 8.73 6.24 2.76
N GLY A 45 7.67 6.26 3.58
CA GLY A 45 7.13 7.50 4.15
C GLY A 45 6.60 8.48 3.11
N LEU A 46 6.33 8.01 1.88
CA LEU A 46 5.89 8.86 0.79
C LEU A 46 4.50 9.42 1.10
N MET A 47 4.38 10.74 1.14
CA MET A 47 3.10 11.44 1.22
C MET A 47 2.81 12.11 -0.12
N ASN A 48 1.74 11.66 -0.77
CA ASN A 48 1.26 12.25 -2.01
C ASN A 48 -0.11 12.92 -1.77
N PRO A 49 -0.16 14.24 -1.53
CA PRO A 49 -1.42 14.93 -1.26
C PRO A 49 -2.41 14.88 -2.44
N SER A 50 -1.90 14.72 -3.66
CA SER A 50 -2.72 14.69 -4.88
C SER A 50 -3.36 13.34 -5.18
N ASP A 51 -2.91 12.25 -4.55
CA ASP A 51 -3.46 10.91 -4.79
C ASP A 51 -3.23 9.99 -3.59
N SER A 52 -4.32 9.47 -3.03
CA SER A 52 -4.32 8.49 -1.94
C SER A 52 -4.48 7.04 -2.42
N SER A 53 -4.63 6.84 -3.72
CA SER A 53 -4.85 5.53 -4.32
C SER A 53 -3.58 4.65 -4.18
N PRO A 54 -3.72 3.36 -3.86
CA PRO A 54 -2.58 2.47 -3.83
C PRO A 54 -2.03 2.26 -5.25
N TRP A 55 -0.70 2.22 -5.38
CA TRP A 55 -0.05 2.03 -6.68
C TRP A 55 -0.40 0.67 -7.32
N ASN A 56 -0.67 -0.34 -6.49
CA ASN A 56 -1.10 -1.68 -6.88
C ASN A 56 -2.63 -1.83 -6.87
N SER A 57 -3.39 -0.82 -7.29
CA SER A 57 -4.85 -0.93 -7.38
C SER A 57 -5.31 -2.01 -8.38
N PRO A 58 -6.53 -2.56 -8.23
CA PRO A 58 -7.13 -3.41 -9.26
C PRO A 58 -7.08 -2.72 -10.63
N GLY A 59 -6.57 -3.43 -11.64
CA GLY A 59 -6.40 -2.87 -12.99
C GLY A 59 -5.04 -2.25 -13.29
N THR A 60 -4.10 -2.18 -12.32
CA THR A 60 -2.74 -1.68 -12.55
C THR A 60 -2.03 -2.43 -13.68
N MET A 61 -2.22 -3.75 -13.83
CA MET A 61 -1.65 -4.51 -14.96
C MET A 61 -2.17 -4.02 -16.33
N LYS A 62 -3.48 -3.75 -16.44
CA LYS A 62 -4.08 -3.24 -17.68
C LYS A 62 -3.56 -1.84 -18.00
N ASN A 63 -3.49 -0.98 -16.99
CA ASN A 63 -2.96 0.38 -17.15
C ASN A 63 -1.49 0.36 -17.56
N LEU A 64 -0.67 -0.49 -16.93
CA LEU A 64 0.72 -0.67 -17.31
C LEU A 64 0.86 -1.12 -18.77
N GLY A 65 0.07 -2.11 -19.19
CA GLY A 65 0.05 -2.55 -20.60
C GLY A 65 -0.23 -1.39 -21.55
N ASN A 66 -1.30 -0.64 -21.31
CA ASN A 66 -1.63 0.54 -22.12
C ASN A 66 -0.49 1.57 -22.14
N MET A 67 0.12 1.83 -20.99
CA MET A 67 1.21 2.79 -20.83
C MET A 67 2.52 2.35 -21.49
N LEU A 68 2.77 1.05 -21.63
CA LEU A 68 3.95 0.53 -22.33
C LEU A 68 3.86 0.69 -23.85
N PHE A 69 2.64 0.70 -24.40
CA PHE A 69 2.38 0.82 -25.84
C PHE A 69 1.97 2.24 -26.27
N ASP A 70 1.83 3.18 -25.33
CA ASP A 70 1.57 4.58 -25.62
C ASP A 70 2.87 5.40 -25.63
N ALA A 71 3.23 5.95 -26.80
CA ALA A 71 4.42 6.76 -26.98
C ALA A 71 4.41 8.09 -26.19
N ASN A 72 3.23 8.57 -25.77
CA ASN A 72 3.05 9.77 -24.95
C ASN A 72 2.89 9.46 -23.46
N SER A 73 3.06 8.20 -23.07
CA SER A 73 2.93 7.75 -21.69
C SER A 73 3.97 8.41 -20.76
N PRO A 74 3.58 8.76 -19.52
CA PRO A 74 4.54 9.22 -18.52
C PRO A 74 5.44 8.08 -18.00
N LEU A 75 5.14 6.82 -18.32
CA LEU A 75 5.94 5.67 -17.92
C LEU A 75 7.19 5.54 -18.79
N LYS A 76 8.37 5.55 -18.15
CA LYS A 76 9.64 5.28 -18.81
C LYS A 76 10.34 4.11 -18.11
N ILE A 77 10.50 3.00 -18.83
CA ILE A 77 11.25 1.83 -18.35
C ILE A 77 12.49 1.67 -19.23
N GLN A 78 13.66 1.66 -18.60
CA GLN A 78 14.90 1.31 -19.30
C GLN A 78 14.97 -0.21 -19.46
N PRO A 79 15.15 -0.76 -20.67
CA PRO A 79 15.19 -2.21 -20.89
C PRO A 79 16.24 -2.93 -20.02
N SER A 80 17.39 -2.29 -19.77
CA SER A 80 18.45 -2.81 -18.91
C SER A 80 18.02 -3.00 -17.45
N ALA A 81 17.09 -2.17 -16.95
CA ALA A 81 16.58 -2.24 -15.58
C ALA A 81 15.50 -3.32 -15.40
N VAL A 82 14.94 -3.88 -16.47
CA VAL A 82 13.85 -4.86 -16.37
C VAL A 82 14.29 -6.09 -15.58
N SER A 83 15.50 -6.59 -15.84
CA SER A 83 16.04 -7.80 -15.18
C SER A 83 16.09 -7.66 -13.65
N SER A 84 16.45 -6.50 -13.13
CA SER A 84 16.51 -6.25 -11.68
C SER A 84 15.14 -6.05 -11.06
N MET A 85 14.13 -5.68 -11.85
CA MET A 85 12.77 -5.42 -11.38
C MET A 85 11.87 -6.65 -11.36
N ILE A 86 12.16 -7.72 -12.10
CA ILE A 86 11.27 -8.89 -12.26
C ILE A 86 10.82 -9.47 -10.91
N GLY A 87 11.75 -9.68 -9.97
CA GLY A 87 11.42 -10.31 -8.69
C GLY A 87 10.44 -9.50 -7.85
N TRP A 88 10.59 -8.17 -7.83
CA TRP A 88 9.65 -7.27 -7.17
C TRP A 88 8.37 -7.09 -8.00
N GLY A 89 8.48 -6.94 -9.31
CA GLY A 89 7.37 -6.71 -10.22
C GLY A 89 6.34 -7.83 -10.20
N LEU A 90 6.78 -9.10 -10.20
CA LEU A 90 5.87 -10.25 -10.07
C LEU A 90 5.09 -10.22 -8.75
N LYS A 91 5.76 -9.88 -7.63
CA LYS A 91 5.09 -9.72 -6.33
C LYS A 91 4.11 -8.56 -6.34
N PHE A 92 4.49 -7.44 -6.95
CA PHE A 92 3.65 -6.27 -7.09
C PHE A 92 2.36 -6.60 -7.85
N PHE A 93 2.45 -7.28 -8.99
CA PHE A 93 1.28 -7.70 -9.77
C PHE A 93 0.42 -8.76 -9.06
N ALA A 94 1.04 -9.71 -8.36
CA ALA A 94 0.30 -10.68 -7.55
C ALA A 94 -0.53 -10.02 -6.43
N ASN A 95 -0.14 -8.83 -5.99
CA ASN A 95 -0.89 -8.02 -5.01
C ASN A 95 -1.71 -6.90 -5.67
N SER A 96 -1.82 -6.85 -7.01
CA SER A 96 -2.58 -5.83 -7.77
C SER A 96 -3.97 -6.30 -8.21
N THR A 97 -4.60 -7.16 -7.41
CA THR A 97 -5.89 -7.81 -7.70
C THR A 97 -7.06 -7.04 -7.11
#